data_AF-A0A101VH27-F1
#
_entry.id   AF-A0A101VH27-F1
#
_cell.length_a   1.000
_cell.length_b   1.000
_cell.length_c   1.000
_cell.angle_alpha   90.00
_cell.angle_beta   90.00
_cell.angle_gamma   90.00
#
_symmetry.space_group_name_H-M   'P 1'
#
loop_
_entity.id
_entity.type
_entity.pdbx_description
1 polymer ?
#
loop_
_entity_poly.entity_id
_entity_poly.type
_entity_poly.pdbx_seq_one_letter_code
_entity_poly.pdbx_strand_id
1 'polypeptide(L)' 'MATVRKWQADTRVDQACPICSAPGLRIVDKSSRPHMSWYEFTCQACGLDEALAVASSAHTTDHDS' A
#
# COMPACT_ATOMS: atom_id res chain seq x y z
N MET A 1 3.30 7.52 2.73
CA MET A 1 1.97 6.87 2.53
C MET A 1 1.05 7.62 1.54
N ALA A 2 1.57 8.21 0.46
CA ALA A 2 0.74 8.98 -0.50
C ALA A 2 0.21 8.12 -1.67
N THR A 3 1.01 7.15 -2.15
CA THR A 3 0.66 6.30 -3.30
C THR A 3 -0.54 5.38 -3.04
N VAL A 4 -0.61 4.76 -1.86
CA VAL A 4 -1.74 3.90 -1.47
C VAL A 4 -3.05 4.68 -1.38
N ARG A 5 -3.02 5.89 -0.81
CA ARG A 5 -4.22 6.73 -0.71
C ARG A 5 -4.74 7.16 -2.08
N LYS A 6 -3.83 7.47 -3.02
CA LYS A 6 -4.19 7.76 -4.41
C LYS A 6 -4.80 6.54 -5.10
N TRP A 7 -4.20 5.36 -4.92
CA TRP A 7 -4.74 4.11 -5.45
C TRP A 7 -6.11 3.75 -4.83
N GLN A 8 -6.31 3.99 -3.54
CA GLN A 8 -7.61 3.78 -2.89
C GLN A 8 -8.71 4.69 -3.45
N ALA A 9 -8.36 5.90 -3.90
CA ALA A 9 -9.32 6.80 -4.53
C ALA A 9 -9.73 6.32 -5.93
N ASP A 10 -8.81 5.68 -6.66
CA ASP A 10 -9.12 5.02 -7.93
C ASP A 10 -8.19 3.82 -8.17
N THR A 11 -8.73 2.62 -7.89
CA THR A 11 -7.99 1.35 -7.98
C THR A 11 -7.69 0.93 -9.42
N ARG A 12 -8.28 1.61 -10.41
CA ARG A 12 -8.07 1.36 -11.85
C ARG A 12 -6.97 2.20 -12.45
N VAL A 13 -6.44 3.18 -11.72
CA VAL A 13 -5.37 4.05 -12.22
C VAL A 13 -4.01 3.38 -12.03
N ASP A 14 -3.30 3.19 -13.13
CA ASP A 14 -1.91 2.76 -13.13
C ASP A 14 -1.06 3.73 -12.30
N GLN A 15 -0.56 3.24 -11.16
CA GLN A 15 0.35 4.02 -10.33
C GLN A 15 1.78 3.88 -10.88
N ALA A 16 2.55 4.97 -10.80
CA ALA A 16 3.99 4.91 -11.03
C ALA A 16 4.68 4.26 -9.83
N CYS A 17 5.69 3.44 -10.10
CA CYS A 17 6.52 2.85 -9.06
C CYS A 17 7.24 3.96 -8.26
N PRO A 18 7.16 3.99 -6.92
CA PRO A 18 7.83 5.03 -6.13
C PRO A 18 9.37 4.91 -6.14
N ILE A 19 9.91 3.76 -6.58
CA ILE A 19 11.35 3.50 -6.60
C ILE A 19 11.97 3.89 -7.95
N CYS A 20 11.37 3.44 -9.06
CA CYS A 20 11.93 3.64 -10.40
C CYS A 20 11.10 4.55 -11.30
N SER A 21 9.95 5.04 -10.83
CA SER A 21 9.00 5.89 -11.57
C SER A 21 8.38 5.24 -12.82
N ALA A 22 8.62 3.95 -13.08
CA ALA A 22 8.01 3.25 -14.20
C ALA A 22 6.48 3.11 -13.99
N PRO A 23 5.68 3.26 -15.06
CA PRO A 23 4.23 3.02 -14.98
C PRO A 23 3.91 1.53 -14.79
N GLY A 24 2.70 1.23 -14.32
CA GLY A 24 2.21 -0.14 -14.17
C GLY A 24 2.59 -0.80 -12.84
N LEU A 25 2.69 -0.03 -11.76
CA LEU A 25 2.79 -0.59 -10.41
C LEU A 25 1.51 -1.36 -10.07
N ARG A 26 1.64 -2.66 -9.80
CA ARG A 26 0.52 -3.48 -9.38
C ARG A 26 0.37 -3.36 -7.87
N ILE A 27 -0.82 -2.99 -7.42
CA ILE A 27 -1.18 -2.93 -6.00
C ILE A 27 -2.31 -3.93 -5.77
N VAL A 28 -2.12 -4.86 -4.83
CA VAL A 28 -3.14 -5.85 -4.44
C VAL A 28 -3.51 -5.62 -2.98
N ASP A 29 -4.79 -5.39 -2.72
CA ASP A 29 -5.30 -5.38 -1.36
C ASP A 29 -5.52 -6.82 -0.86
N LYS A 30 -4.79 -7.17 0.18
CA LYS A 30 -4.89 -8.43 0.93
C LYS A 30 -5.49 -8.20 2.32
N SER A 31 -6.13 -7.05 2.55
CA SER A 31 -6.80 -6.74 3.81
C SER A 31 -7.98 -7.69 4.05
N SER A 32 -7.69 -8.78 4.75
CA SER A 32 -8.68 -9.80 5.13
C SER A 32 -9.16 -9.63 6.57
N ARG A 33 -8.58 -8.68 7.32
CA ARG A 33 -8.83 -8.50 8.75
C ARG A 33 -9.43 -7.13 9.05
N PRO A 34 -10.42 -7.05 9.96
CA PRO A 34 -10.82 -5.77 10.52
C PRO A 34 -9.62 -5.17 11.27
N HIS A 35 -9.41 -3.86 11.15
CA HIS A 35 -8.35 -3.06 11.80
C HIS A 35 -6.96 -3.04 11.15
N MET A 36 -6.66 -3.90 10.18
CA MET A 36 -5.37 -3.87 9.52
C MET A 36 -5.49 -4.13 8.03
N SER A 37 -4.99 -3.19 7.24
CA SER A 37 -4.91 -3.34 5.80
C SER A 37 -3.52 -3.81 5.38
N TRP A 38 -3.47 -4.75 4.44
CA TRP A 38 -2.23 -5.29 3.90
C TRP A 38 -2.24 -5.07 2.39
N TYR A 39 -1.25 -4.37 1.87
CA TYR A 39 -1.12 -4.05 0.45
C TYR A 39 0.18 -4.65 -0.09
N GLU A 40 0.10 -5.40 -1.16
CA GLU A 40 1.29 -5.89 -1.88
C GLU A 40 1.57 -5.00 -3.09
N PHE A 41 2.82 -4.58 -3.26
CA PHE A 41 3.31 -3.76 -4.37
C PHE A 41 4.26 -4.59 -5.20
N THR A 42 3.91 -4.79 -6.47
CA THR A 42 4.77 -5.48 -7.43
C THR A 42 5.07 -4.57 -8.61
N CYS A 43 6.35 -4.33 -8.91
CA CYS A 43 6.78 -3.60 -10.10
C CYS A 43 7.62 -4.50 -11.01
N GLN A 44 7.15 -4.74 -12.23
CA GLN A 44 7.87 -5.56 -13.21
C GLN A 44 9.11 -4.86 -13.80
N ALA A 45 9.21 -3.53 -13.69
CA ALA A 45 10.33 -2.77 -14.26
C ALA A 45 11.60 -2.82 -13.39
N CYS A 46 11.45 -2.65 -12.06
CA CYS A 46 12.58 -2.69 -11.12
C CYS A 46 12.63 -3.96 -10.26
N GLY A 47 11.61 -4.83 -10.35
CA GLY A 47 11.51 -6.02 -9.51
C GLY A 47 11.08 -5.73 -8.07
N LEU A 48 10.43 -4.58 -7.82
CA LEU A 48 9.87 -4.30 -6.50
C LEU A 48 8.84 -5.39 -6.16
N ASP A 49 8.97 -5.99 -4.98
CA ASP A 49 8.01 -6.92 -4.42
C ASP A 49 8.00 -6.70 -2.90
N GLU A 50 7.16 -5.79 -2.45
CA GLU A 50 7.07 -5.41 -1.04
C GLU A 50 5.63 -5.46 -0.55
N ALA A 51 5.46 -5.78 0.73
CA ALA A 51 4.17 -5.74 1.41
C ALA A 51 4.15 -4.59 2.43
N LEU A 52 3.16 -3.71 2.34
CA LEU A 52 2.91 -2.65 3.31
C LEU A 52 1.70 -3.03 4.17
N ALA A 53 1.95 -3.20 5.46
CA ALA A 53 0.89 -3.28 6.45
C ALA A 53 0.56 -1.86 6.95
N VAL A 54 -0.70 -1.44 6.80
CA VAL A 54 -1.21 -0.17 7.30
C VAL A 54 -2.21 -0.50 8.41
N ALA A 55 -1.83 -0.20 9.65
CA ALA A 55 -2.77 -0.23 10.76
C ALA A 55 -3.84 0.85 10.52
N SER A 56 -5.12 0.46 10.51
CA SER A 56 -6.21 1.43 10.57
C SER A 56 -6.12 2.07 11.95
N SER A 57 -5.78 3.35 12.01
CA SER A 57 -5.61 4.12 13.25
C SER A 57 -6.95 4.30 13.98
N ALA A 58 -7.52 3.20 14.47
CA ALA A 58 -8.59 3.17 15.46
C ALA A 58 -8.05 2.81 16.86
N HIS A 59 -6.78 2.40 16.98
CA HIS A 59 -6.10 2.26 18.26
C HIS A 59 -4.59 2.43 18.09
N THR A 60 -4.11 3.66 18.13
CA THR A 60 -2.80 3.94 18.72
C THR A 60 -3.07 4.59 20.06
N THR A 61 -3.52 3.79 21.02
CA THR A 61 -3.28 4.09 22.43
C THR A 61 -1.96 3.40 22.74
N ASP A 62 -0.85 4.06 22.44
CA ASP A 62 0.40 3.73 23.09
C ASP A 62 0.33 4.41 24.47
N HIS A 63 0.01 3.59 25.46
CA HIS A 63 0.10 3.88 26.87
C HIS A 63 1.40 3.22 27.35
N ASP A 64 2.46 4.02 27.54
CA ASP A 64 3.65 3.72 28.34
C ASP A 64 4.53 4.98 28.34
N SER A 65 4.97 5.63 29.43
CA SER A 65 4.84 5.51 30.89
C SER A 65 5.15 6.90 31.47
#